data_AF-A0A1F6D100-F1
#
_entry.id   AF-A0A1F6D100-F1
#
_cell.length_a   1.000
_cell.length_b   1.000
_cell.length_c   1.000
_cell.angle_alpha   90.00
_cell.angle_beta   90.00
_cell.angle_gamma   90.00
#
_symmetry.space_group_name_H-M   'P 1'
#
loop_
_entity.id
_entity.type
_entity.pdbx_description
1 polymer ?
#
loop_
_entity_poly.entity_id
_entity_poly.type
_entity_poly.pdbx_seq_one_letter_code
_entity_poly.pdbx_strand_id
1 'polypeptide(L)'
;MSKAKLFQILKADGSKQRADTLLSQAIALSLRDLILSGQTIYPHAAEKLSLAMWDGEEKTIVELGRSQISNWVQRGNVIPETGQSMRDFIEECREEKRVQEHRAMVDQAEARFKRTLHLDTLQPVIGRFGVVKDKATGEVIMKENTRLLEIQMKTAEFVTERLDPAKYGKTGKTENKHLHVFLLSDLRKAEEAMEAQREKERSTV
;
A
#
# COMPACT_ATOMS: atom_id res chain seq x y z
N MET A 1 -38.28 -21.27 -20.72
CA MET A 1 -37.45 -20.23 -21.35
C MET A 1 -37.79 -18.88 -20.72
N SER A 2 -37.07 -18.49 -19.65
CA SER A 2 -37.35 -17.24 -18.95
C SER A 2 -36.72 -16.09 -19.75
N LYS A 3 -37.53 -15.10 -20.15
CA LYS A 3 -37.04 -13.83 -20.69
C LYS A 3 -36.36 -13.10 -19.53
N ALA A 4 -35.04 -13.26 -19.40
CA ALA A 4 -34.25 -12.39 -18.57
C ALA A 4 -34.52 -10.95 -19.04
N LYS A 5 -35.02 -10.10 -18.14
CA LYS A 5 -35.10 -8.66 -18.36
C LYS A 5 -33.69 -8.22 -18.77
N LEU A 6 -33.49 -7.91 -20.04
CA LEU A 6 -32.30 -7.22 -20.53
C LEU A 6 -32.36 -5.81 -19.95
N PHE A 7 -31.86 -5.66 -18.71
CA PHE A 7 -31.47 -4.35 -18.22
C PHE A 7 -30.47 -3.81 -19.23
N GLN A 8 -30.80 -2.67 -19.85
CA GLN A 8 -29.85 -2.03 -20.74
C GLN A 8 -28.67 -1.57 -19.87
N ILE A 9 -27.53 -2.24 -20.03
CA ILE A 9 -26.29 -1.80 -19.41
C ILE A 9 -25.90 -0.51 -20.13
N LEU A 10 -26.05 0.61 -19.43
CA LEU A 10 -25.65 1.92 -19.92
C LEU A 10 -24.21 2.17 -19.46
N LYS A 11 -23.45 2.90 -20.25
CA LYS A 11 -22.16 3.45 -19.83
C LYS A 11 -22.39 4.59 -18.83
N ALA A 12 -21.31 5.08 -18.23
CA ALA A 12 -21.36 6.20 -17.29
C ALA A 12 -22.00 7.48 -17.87
N ASP A 13 -21.88 7.69 -19.19
CA ASP A 13 -22.48 8.83 -19.91
C ASP A 13 -23.96 8.61 -20.30
N GLY A 14 -24.57 7.49 -19.88
CA GLY A 14 -25.95 7.12 -20.24
C GLY A 14 -26.09 6.52 -21.64
N SER A 15 -25.01 6.41 -22.42
CA SER A 15 -25.04 5.76 -23.74
C SER A 15 -25.13 4.24 -23.61
N LYS A 16 -25.73 3.55 -24.59
CA LYS A 16 -25.82 2.08 -24.56
C LYS A 16 -24.42 1.46 -24.64
N GLN A 17 -24.11 0.58 -23.69
CA GLN A 17 -22.99 -0.34 -23.84
C GLN A 17 -23.36 -1.40 -24.88
N ARG A 18 -22.40 -1.81 -25.72
CA ARG A 18 -22.66 -2.91 -26.66
C ARG A 18 -22.87 -4.18 -25.83
N ALA A 19 -23.92 -4.94 -26.16
CA ALA A 19 -24.20 -6.22 -25.49
C ALA A 19 -23.03 -7.22 -25.60
N ASP A 20 -22.23 -7.10 -26.66
CA ASP A 20 -21.07 -7.94 -26.97
C ASP A 20 -19.77 -7.46 -26.30
N THR A 21 -19.88 -6.72 -25.19
CA THR A 21 -18.69 -6.28 -24.45
C THR A 21 -18.28 -7.42 -23.53
N LEU A 22 -17.10 -7.99 -23.74
CA LEU A 22 -16.54 -9.08 -22.92
C LEU A 22 -16.29 -8.69 -21.44
N LEU A 23 -16.57 -7.46 -21.02
CA LEU A 23 -16.36 -6.98 -19.66
C LEU A 23 -17.35 -7.63 -18.68
N SER A 24 -16.83 -8.28 -17.64
CA SER A 24 -17.59 -8.88 -16.53
C SER A 24 -16.95 -8.53 -15.19
N GLN A 25 -17.70 -8.76 -14.11
CA GLN A 25 -17.18 -8.58 -12.74
C GLN A 25 -15.95 -9.47 -12.47
N ALA A 26 -15.94 -10.71 -12.95
CA ALA A 26 -14.80 -11.62 -12.78
C ALA A 26 -13.52 -11.05 -13.40
N ILE A 27 -13.62 -10.50 -14.61
CA ILE A 27 -12.49 -9.85 -15.28
C ILE A 27 -12.04 -8.60 -14.51
N ALA A 28 -12.98 -7.79 -14.02
CA ALA A 28 -12.66 -6.62 -13.22
C ALA A 28 -11.89 -7.00 -11.94
N LEU A 29 -12.33 -8.05 -11.22
CA LEU A 29 -11.66 -8.54 -10.03
C LEU A 29 -10.26 -9.11 -10.34
N SER A 30 -10.09 -9.87 -11.42
CA SER A 30 -8.77 -10.33 -11.83
C SER A 30 -7.81 -9.17 -12.18
N LEU A 31 -8.33 -8.09 -12.79
CA LEU A 31 -7.54 -6.88 -13.05
C LEU A 31 -7.18 -6.13 -11.76
N ARG A 32 -8.09 -6.09 -10.76
CA ARG A 32 -7.77 -5.57 -9.42
C ARG A 32 -6.62 -6.34 -8.81
N ASP A 33 -6.67 -7.67 -8.81
CA ASP A 33 -5.66 -8.49 -8.16
C ASP A 33 -4.27 -8.28 -8.82
N LEU A 34 -4.23 -8.08 -10.14
CA LEU A 34 -2.99 -7.66 -10.84
C LEU A 34 -2.49 -6.29 -10.37
N ILE A 35 -3.38 -5.29 -10.25
CA ILE A 35 -3.01 -3.96 -9.76
C ILE A 35 -2.39 -4.07 -8.36
N LEU A 36 -3.11 -4.72 -7.43
CA LEU A 36 -2.69 -4.89 -6.05
C LEU A 36 -1.36 -5.66 -5.94
N SER A 37 -1.13 -6.66 -6.79
CA SER A 37 0.11 -7.44 -6.79
C SER A 37 1.35 -6.69 -7.30
N GLY A 38 1.21 -5.50 -7.88
CA GLY A 38 2.37 -4.80 -8.48
C GLY A 38 2.34 -4.73 -10.00
N GLN A 39 1.59 -5.60 -10.67
CA GLN A 39 1.70 -5.84 -12.10
C GLN A 39 0.95 -4.80 -12.95
N THR A 40 1.37 -4.65 -14.20
CA THR A 40 0.68 -3.78 -15.17
C THR A 40 -0.53 -4.50 -15.76
N ILE A 41 -1.66 -3.81 -15.78
CA ILE A 41 -2.86 -4.25 -16.51
C ILE A 41 -2.80 -3.90 -18.00
N TYR A 42 -1.83 -3.10 -18.43
CA TYR A 42 -1.65 -2.73 -19.83
C TYR A 42 -0.48 -3.52 -20.40
N PRO A 43 -0.73 -4.59 -21.18
CA PRO A 43 0.33 -5.35 -21.83
C PRO A 43 1.03 -4.50 -22.90
N HIS A 44 2.22 -4.92 -23.33
CA HIS A 44 2.88 -4.28 -24.45
C HIS A 44 2.03 -4.41 -25.73
N ALA A 45 2.21 -3.51 -26.71
CA ALA A 45 1.28 -3.39 -27.84
C ALA A 45 1.10 -4.67 -28.68
N ALA A 46 2.09 -5.57 -28.70
CA ALA A 46 2.06 -6.85 -29.41
C ALA A 46 1.64 -8.04 -28.53
N GLU A 47 1.47 -7.82 -27.22
CA GLU A 47 1.18 -8.86 -26.24
C GLU A 47 -0.29 -8.83 -25.81
N LYS A 48 -0.76 -9.96 -25.30
CA LYS A 48 -2.05 -10.06 -24.64
C LYS A 48 -1.85 -10.33 -23.15
N LEU A 49 -2.72 -9.74 -22.35
CA LEU A 49 -2.82 -10.04 -20.94
C LEU A 49 -3.69 -11.27 -20.75
N SER A 50 -3.11 -12.35 -20.24
CA SER A 50 -3.85 -13.58 -19.95
C SER A 50 -4.35 -13.56 -18.51
N LEU A 51 -5.67 -13.47 -18.34
CA LEU A 51 -6.33 -13.58 -17.05
C LEU A 51 -6.81 -15.01 -16.85
N ALA A 52 -6.28 -15.67 -15.82
CA ALA A 52 -6.78 -16.96 -15.38
C ALA A 52 -7.93 -16.73 -14.40
N MET A 53 -9.13 -17.14 -14.79
CA MET A 53 -10.32 -17.08 -13.95
C MET A 53 -10.73 -18.51 -13.56
N TRP A 54 -11.17 -18.67 -12.33
CA TRP A 54 -11.64 -19.95 -11.80
C TRP A 54 -13.13 -19.84 -11.52
N ASP A 55 -13.91 -20.77 -12.06
CA ASP A 55 -15.31 -20.96 -11.72
C ASP A 55 -15.47 -22.40 -11.21
N GLY A 56 -15.36 -22.57 -9.88
CA GLY A 56 -15.23 -23.89 -9.26
C GLY A 56 -13.95 -24.61 -9.70
N GLU A 57 -14.10 -25.75 -10.38
CA GLU A 57 -12.98 -26.57 -10.90
C GLU A 57 -12.55 -26.17 -12.32
N GLU A 58 -13.34 -25.36 -13.04
CA GLU A 58 -13.02 -24.97 -14.41
C GLU A 58 -12.15 -23.72 -14.45
N LYS A 59 -10.99 -23.85 -15.10
CA LYS A 59 -10.08 -22.74 -15.37
C LYS A 59 -10.35 -22.17 -16.76
N THR A 60 -10.81 -20.93 -16.82
CA THR A 60 -10.99 -20.19 -18.06
C THR A 60 -9.85 -19.19 -18.23
N ILE A 61 -9.22 -19.17 -19.40
CA ILE A 61 -8.19 -18.17 -19.75
C ILE A 61 -8.82 -17.14 -20.68
N VAL A 62 -8.81 -15.88 -20.26
CA VAL A 62 -9.26 -14.75 -21.06
C VAL A 62 -8.04 -13.94 -21.50
N GLU A 63 -7.89 -13.78 -22.80
CA GLU A 63 -6.81 -12.96 -23.36
C GLU A 63 -7.32 -11.56 -23.72
N LEU A 64 -6.72 -10.53 -23.12
CA LEU A 64 -7.09 -9.14 -23.32
C LEU A 64 -5.98 -8.36 -24.01
N GLY A 65 -6.32 -7.66 -25.09
CA GLY A 65 -5.41 -6.70 -25.72
C GLY A 65 -5.38 -5.36 -24.97
N ARG A 66 -4.26 -4.63 -25.09
CA ARG A 66 -4.12 -3.28 -24.50
C ARG A 66 -5.24 -2.33 -24.92
N SER A 67 -5.62 -2.34 -26.21
CA SER A 67 -6.66 -1.46 -26.74
C SER A 67 -8.05 -1.75 -26.15
N GLN A 68 -8.34 -3.01 -25.85
CA GLN A 68 -9.60 -3.42 -25.24
C GLN A 68 -9.74 -2.82 -23.83
N ILE A 69 -8.71 -2.98 -22.99
CA ILE A 69 -8.67 -2.42 -21.63
C ILE A 69 -8.73 -0.89 -21.68
N SER A 70 -7.91 -0.27 -22.55
CA SER A 70 -7.92 1.19 -22.73
C SER A 70 -9.29 1.71 -23.16
N ASN A 71 -9.98 1.00 -24.06
CA ASN A 71 -11.31 1.39 -24.50
C ASN A 71 -12.33 1.31 -23.36
N TRP A 72 -12.28 0.28 -22.51
CA TRP A 72 -13.19 0.17 -21.37
C TRP A 72 -13.04 1.35 -20.41
N VAL A 73 -11.80 1.75 -20.11
CA VAL A 73 -11.49 2.86 -19.19
C VAL A 73 -11.81 4.22 -19.82
N GLN A 74 -11.40 4.44 -21.07
CA GLN A 74 -11.57 5.73 -21.73
C GLN A 74 -13.03 6.01 -22.07
N ARG A 75 -13.79 4.99 -22.49
CA ARG A 75 -15.20 5.13 -22.87
C ARG A 75 -16.17 5.05 -21.69
N GLY A 76 -15.67 4.87 -20.46
CA GLY A 76 -16.50 4.78 -19.26
C GLY A 76 -17.46 3.59 -19.31
N ASN A 77 -16.98 2.45 -19.82
CA ASN A 77 -17.77 1.22 -19.80
C ASN A 77 -18.05 0.84 -18.35
N VAL A 78 -19.25 0.29 -18.14
CA VAL A 78 -19.74 -0.11 -16.82
C VAL A 78 -19.61 -1.62 -16.68
N ILE A 79 -19.20 -2.05 -15.49
CA ILE A 79 -19.20 -3.45 -15.08
C ILE A 79 -20.68 -3.86 -14.92
N PRO A 80 -21.20 -4.78 -15.74
CA PRO A 80 -22.63 -5.09 -15.81
C PRO A 80 -23.29 -5.43 -14.47
N GLU A 81 -22.58 -6.18 -13.64
CA GLU A 81 -23.10 -6.75 -12.39
C GLU A 81 -23.11 -5.73 -11.24
N THR A 82 -22.17 -4.79 -11.23
CA THR A 82 -22.04 -3.80 -10.14
C THR A 82 -22.59 -2.43 -10.51
N GLY A 83 -22.72 -2.12 -11.81
CA GLY A 83 -23.11 -0.79 -12.28
C GLY A 83 -22.01 0.27 -12.14
N GLN A 84 -20.82 -0.11 -11.66
CA GLN A 84 -19.67 0.79 -11.48
C GLN A 84 -18.92 0.99 -12.80
N SER A 85 -18.41 2.20 -13.04
CA SER A 85 -17.57 2.45 -14.20
C SER A 85 -16.21 1.78 -14.04
N MET A 86 -15.67 1.22 -15.13
CA MET A 86 -14.36 0.56 -15.12
C MET A 86 -13.23 1.56 -14.80
N ARG A 87 -13.43 2.84 -15.12
CA ARG A 87 -12.46 3.90 -14.79
C ARG A 87 -12.35 4.08 -13.28
N ASP A 88 -13.49 4.32 -12.63
CA ASP A 88 -13.53 4.59 -11.19
C ASP A 88 -13.07 3.36 -10.41
N PHE A 89 -13.48 2.17 -10.85
CA PHE A 89 -13.04 0.91 -10.26
C PHE A 89 -11.52 0.74 -10.29
N ILE A 90 -10.86 0.98 -11.43
CA ILE A 90 -9.39 0.88 -11.53
C ILE A 90 -8.70 1.97 -10.69
N GLU A 91 -9.27 3.16 -10.64
CA GLU A 91 -8.70 4.27 -9.87
C GLU A 91 -8.75 3.98 -8.35
N GLU A 92 -9.87 3.43 -7.87
CA GLU A 92 -10.03 2.92 -6.51
C GLU A 92 -9.00 1.82 -6.19
N CYS A 93 -8.83 0.83 -7.06
CA CYS A 93 -7.83 -0.23 -6.88
C CYS A 93 -6.39 0.32 -6.80
N ARG A 94 -6.08 1.37 -7.59
CA ARG A 94 -4.76 2.03 -7.57
C ARG A 94 -4.54 2.85 -6.32
N GLU A 95 -5.59 3.48 -5.80
CA GLU A 95 -5.54 4.18 -4.52
C GLU A 95 -5.32 3.18 -3.37
N GLU A 96 -6.07 2.08 -3.37
CA GLU A 96 -5.90 1.00 -2.39
C GLU A 96 -4.46 0.47 -2.38
N LYS A 97 -3.90 0.15 -3.56
CA LYS A 97 -2.50 -0.27 -3.68
C LYS A 97 -1.53 0.77 -3.11
N ARG A 98 -1.72 2.06 -3.44
CA ARG A 98 -0.88 3.14 -2.90
C ARG A 98 -0.96 3.15 -1.37
N VAL A 99 -2.16 3.09 -0.79
CA VAL A 99 -2.34 3.00 0.66
C VAL A 99 -1.64 1.77 1.26
N GLN A 100 -1.71 0.60 0.62
CA GLN A 100 -1.02 -0.61 1.08
C GLN A 100 0.51 -0.45 1.06
N GLU A 101 1.08 0.04 -0.05
CA GLU A 101 2.52 0.31 -0.18
C GLU A 101 2.98 1.31 0.89
N HIS A 102 2.17 2.34 1.11
CA HIS A 102 2.41 3.38 2.10
C HIS A 102 2.39 2.86 3.54
N ARG A 103 1.44 2.00 3.88
CA ARG A 103 1.42 1.31 5.19
C ARG A 103 2.66 0.45 5.37
N ALA A 104 3.02 -0.35 4.37
CA ALA A 104 4.22 -1.19 4.43
C ALA A 104 5.51 -0.36 4.63
N MET A 105 5.61 0.82 4.00
CA MET A 105 6.71 1.74 4.23
C MET A 105 6.74 2.27 5.67
N VAL A 106 5.59 2.63 6.24
CA VAL A 106 5.47 3.09 7.63
C VAL A 106 5.86 1.98 8.59
N ASP A 107 5.35 0.76 8.40
CA ASP A 107 5.68 -0.40 9.24
C ASP A 107 7.18 -0.72 9.19
N GLN A 108 7.78 -0.66 8.00
CA GLN A 108 9.22 -0.86 7.84
C GLN A 108 10.03 0.25 8.53
N ALA A 109 9.58 1.50 8.42
CA ALA A 109 10.21 2.62 9.11
C ALA A 109 10.12 2.45 10.63
N GLU A 110 8.94 2.10 11.17
CA GLU A 110 8.71 1.85 12.58
C GLU A 110 9.61 0.69 13.09
N ALA A 111 9.68 -0.41 12.35
CA ALA A 111 10.54 -1.54 12.69
C ALA A 111 12.03 -1.14 12.74
N ARG A 112 12.48 -0.31 11.79
CA ARG A 112 13.85 0.23 11.78
C ARG A 112 14.09 1.18 12.96
N PHE A 113 13.14 2.06 13.28
CA PHE A 113 13.25 2.95 14.42
C PHE A 113 13.31 2.18 15.74
N LYS A 114 12.41 1.20 15.94
CA LYS A 114 12.45 0.32 17.11
C LYS A 114 13.80 -0.38 17.23
N ARG A 115 14.32 -0.95 16.14
CA ARG A 115 15.64 -1.59 16.13
C ARG A 115 16.76 -0.63 16.54
N THR A 116 16.76 0.60 16.01
CA THR A 116 17.80 1.59 16.33
C THR A 116 17.69 2.06 17.78
N LEU A 117 16.48 2.31 18.28
CA LEU A 117 16.25 2.73 19.67
C LEU A 117 16.63 1.63 20.68
N HIS A 118 16.56 0.36 20.30
CA HIS A 118 16.91 -0.78 21.16
C HIS A 118 18.28 -1.39 20.82
N LEU A 119 19.21 -0.61 20.23
CA LEU A 119 20.59 -1.05 20.07
C LEU A 119 21.23 -1.35 21.43
N ASP A 120 21.87 -2.51 21.57
CA ASP A 120 22.73 -2.79 22.72
C ASP A 120 23.96 -1.89 22.66
N THR A 121 24.02 -0.91 23.56
CA THR A 121 25.11 0.06 23.64
C THR A 121 26.30 -0.48 24.42
N LEU A 122 26.11 -1.50 25.24
CA LEU A 122 27.16 -2.14 26.02
C LEU A 122 28.06 -3.01 25.13
N GLN A 123 29.36 -2.75 25.18
CA GLN A 123 30.37 -3.52 24.48
C GLN A 123 31.48 -3.97 25.45
N PRO A 124 32.05 -5.17 25.25
CA PRO A 124 33.16 -5.63 26.08
C PRO A 124 34.38 -4.71 25.90
N VAL A 125 35.08 -4.43 27.00
CA VAL A 125 36.35 -3.72 26.94
C VAL A 125 37.41 -4.66 26.37
N ILE A 126 37.95 -4.32 25.20
CA ILE A 126 39.03 -5.08 24.57
C ILE A 126 40.36 -4.39 24.90
N GLY A 127 41.23 -5.10 25.62
CA GLY A 127 42.61 -4.70 25.89
C GLY A 127 43.59 -5.34 24.90
N ARG A 128 44.88 -5.09 25.10
CA ARG A 128 45.96 -5.59 24.22
C ARG A 128 46.04 -7.12 24.12
N PHE A 129 45.53 -7.83 25.13
CA PHE A 129 45.57 -9.29 25.23
C PHE A 129 44.17 -9.95 25.12
N GLY A 130 43.17 -9.21 24.62
CA GLY A 130 41.79 -9.69 24.49
C GLY A 130 40.80 -9.01 25.44
N VAL A 131 39.67 -9.67 25.70
CA VAL A 131 38.57 -9.13 26.51
C VAL A 131 38.98 -9.01 27.98
N VAL A 132 38.81 -7.81 28.53
CA VAL A 132 39.14 -7.51 29.93
C VAL A 132 38.06 -8.07 30.84
N LYS A 133 38.48 -8.80 31.87
CA LYS A 133 37.61 -9.35 32.92
C LYS A 133 37.96 -8.74 34.26
N ASP A 134 36.96 -8.60 35.12
CA ASP A 134 37.16 -8.18 36.50
C ASP A 134 37.93 -9.28 37.26
N LYS A 135 38.88 -8.86 38.09
CA LYS A 135 39.76 -9.76 38.85
C LYS A 135 39.04 -10.42 40.03
N ALA A 136 38.01 -9.79 40.57
CA ALA A 136 37.28 -10.29 41.73
C ALA A 136 36.18 -11.30 41.36
N THR A 137 35.46 -11.06 40.27
CA THR A 137 34.29 -11.84 39.85
C THR A 137 34.54 -12.71 38.62
N GLY A 138 35.58 -12.42 37.83
CA GLY A 138 35.84 -13.09 36.55
C GLY A 138 34.88 -12.69 35.42
N GLU A 139 33.97 -11.75 35.68
CA GLU A 139 33.00 -11.27 34.70
C GLU A 139 33.65 -10.32 33.68
N VAL A 140 33.06 -10.25 32.47
CA VAL A 140 33.53 -9.37 31.41
C VAL A 140 33.22 -7.92 31.76
N ILE A 141 34.23 -7.05 31.72
CA ILE A 141 34.01 -5.61 31.92
C ILE A 141 33.37 -5.06 30.65
N MET A 142 32.15 -4.57 30.79
CA MET A 142 31.41 -3.89 29.74
C MET A 142 31.65 -2.38 29.85
N LYS A 143 31.76 -1.71 28.71
CA LYS A 143 31.72 -0.24 28.63
C LYS A 143 30.62 0.17 27.68
N GLU A 144 30.12 1.37 27.85
CA GLU A 144 29.16 1.88 26.90
C GLU A 144 29.84 2.39 25.63
N ASN A 145 29.24 2.08 24.49
CA ASN A 145 29.63 2.61 23.20
C ASN A 145 28.97 3.97 23.00
N THR A 146 29.71 5.04 23.26
CA THR A 146 29.24 6.43 23.12
C THR A 146 28.69 6.73 21.73
N ARG A 147 29.23 6.11 20.67
CA ARG A 147 28.73 6.29 19.30
C ARG A 147 27.36 5.65 19.09
N LEU A 148 27.10 4.48 19.69
CA LEU A 148 25.80 3.82 19.59
C LEU A 148 24.74 4.58 20.41
N LEU A 149 25.11 5.07 21.60
CA LEU A 149 24.29 5.98 22.41
C LEU A 149 23.93 7.25 21.64
N GLU A 150 24.90 7.86 20.96
CA GLU A 150 24.66 9.08 20.18
C GLU A 150 23.69 8.80 19.01
N ILE A 151 23.80 7.65 18.35
CA ILE A 151 22.87 7.24 17.29
C ILE A 151 21.46 7.04 17.86
N GLN A 152 21.30 6.39 19.02
CA GLN A 152 20.01 6.27 19.69
C GLN A 152 19.41 7.62 20.04
N MET A 153 20.19 8.50 20.67
CA MET A 153 19.74 9.83 21.11
C MET A 153 19.30 10.68 19.91
N LYS A 154 20.11 10.77 18.86
CA LYS A 154 19.77 11.51 17.63
C LYS A 154 18.53 10.96 16.93
N THR A 155 18.35 9.64 16.95
CA THR A 155 17.15 9.01 16.37
C THR A 155 15.91 9.33 17.21
N ALA A 156 16.01 9.30 18.54
CA ALA A 156 14.94 9.66 19.43
C ALA A 156 14.54 11.14 19.27
N GLU A 157 15.53 12.05 19.26
CA GLU A 157 15.34 13.47 18.98
C GLU A 157 14.58 13.67 17.66
N PHE A 158 15.07 13.09 16.56
CA PHE A 158 14.44 13.18 15.25
C PHE A 158 12.96 12.74 15.25
N VAL A 159 12.64 11.62 15.91
CA VAL A 159 11.27 11.13 16.01
C VAL A 159 10.41 12.09 16.84
N THR A 160 10.89 12.55 17.99
CA THR A 160 10.15 13.49 18.84
C THR A 160 9.91 14.85 18.17
N GLU A 161 10.90 15.38 17.43
CA GLU A 161 10.77 16.60 16.63
C GLU A 161 9.69 16.48 15.55
N ARG A 162 9.50 15.28 14.98
CA ARG A 162 8.49 15.03 13.94
C ARG A 162 7.10 14.73 14.49
N LEU A 163 6.99 14.11 15.67
CA LEU A 163 5.72 13.82 16.32
C LEU A 163 5.10 15.07 16.95
N ASP A 164 5.91 15.93 17.56
CA ASP A 164 5.47 17.21 18.12
C ASP A 164 6.41 18.35 17.71
N PRO A 165 6.27 18.84 16.46
CA PRO A 165 7.07 19.94 15.95
C PRO A 165 6.87 21.26 16.71
N ALA A 166 5.73 21.43 17.38
CA ALA A 166 5.44 22.67 18.11
C ALA A 166 6.26 22.77 19.40
N LYS A 167 6.50 21.64 20.07
CA LYS A 167 7.26 21.59 21.33
C LYS A 167 8.74 21.30 21.15
N TYR A 168 9.09 20.44 20.19
CA TYR A 168 10.47 19.96 19.99
C TYR A 168 11.07 20.40 18.66
N GLY A 169 10.27 20.80 17.68
CA GLY A 169 10.76 21.19 16.37
C GLY A 169 11.62 22.46 16.42
N LYS A 170 12.74 22.44 15.69
CA LYS A 170 13.53 23.65 15.45
C LYS A 170 12.70 24.62 14.61
N THR A 171 12.42 25.80 15.15
CA THR A 171 11.61 26.88 14.59
C THR A 171 12.11 27.47 13.26
N GLY A 172 13.09 26.84 12.60
CA GLY A 172 13.72 27.32 11.39
C GLY A 172 13.61 26.34 10.23
N LYS A 173 12.86 26.76 9.21
CA LYS A 173 12.86 26.31 7.82
C LYS A 173 12.06 25.05 7.51
N THR A 174 10.90 25.32 6.91
CA THR A 174 10.23 24.49 5.92
C THR A 174 11.21 24.04 4.81
N GLU A 175 11.98 22.98 5.03
CA GLU A 175 12.83 22.38 3.98
C GLU A 175 12.02 21.46 3.04
N ASN A 176 10.75 21.18 3.35
CA ASN A 176 9.93 20.24 2.58
C ASN A 176 8.85 20.91 1.72
N LYS A 177 9.17 22.03 1.04
CA LYS A 177 8.23 22.62 0.05
C LYS A 177 8.19 21.87 -1.29
N HIS A 178 9.20 21.05 -1.59
CA HIS A 178 9.35 20.36 -2.90
C HIS A 178 9.18 18.86 -2.82
N LEU A 179 9.13 18.36 -1.59
CA LEU A 179 8.73 17.01 -1.31
C LEU A 179 7.20 17.04 -1.40
N HIS A 180 6.64 16.61 -2.54
CA HIS A 180 5.30 16.02 -2.62
C HIS A 180 5.27 14.74 -1.74
N VAL A 181 5.64 14.90 -0.47
CA VAL A 181 5.78 13.88 0.54
C VAL A 181 4.42 13.81 1.16
N PHE A 182 3.72 12.77 0.73
CA PHE A 182 3.21 11.77 1.66
C PHE A 182 2.87 12.36 3.03
N LEU A 183 1.67 12.93 3.12
CA LEU A 183 1.18 13.47 4.37
C LEU A 183 0.56 12.34 5.16
N LEU A 184 0.98 12.14 6.41
CA LEU A 184 0.33 11.23 7.36
C LEU A 184 -1.16 11.54 7.53
N SER A 185 -1.59 12.78 7.20
CA SER A 185 -3.00 13.15 7.14
C SER A 185 -3.80 12.36 6.10
N ASP A 186 -3.19 11.99 4.98
CA ASP A 186 -3.89 11.27 3.90
C ASP A 186 -4.07 9.80 4.29
N LEU A 187 -3.07 9.20 4.94
CA LEU A 187 -3.21 7.90 5.60
C LEU A 187 -4.30 7.91 6.66
N ARG A 188 -4.35 8.95 7.52
CA ARG A 188 -5.34 9.05 8.58
C ARG A 188 -6.76 9.17 8.02
N LYS A 189 -6.96 9.99 6.98
CA LYS A 189 -8.25 10.11 6.29
C LYS A 189 -8.68 8.77 5.66
N ALA A 190 -7.75 8.01 5.09
CA ALA A 190 -8.03 6.70 4.53
C ALA A 190 -8.43 5.68 5.62
N GLU A 191 -7.79 5.72 6.79
CA GLU A 191 -8.16 4.91 7.97
C GLU A 191 -9.55 5.25 8.49
N GLU A 192 -9.83 6.54 8.70
CA GLU A 192 -11.15 7.04 9.12
C GLU A 192 -12.25 6.60 8.12
N ALA A 193 -11.97 6.66 6.81
CA ALA A 193 -12.91 6.22 5.77
C ALA A 193 -13.16 4.70 5.78
N MET A 194 -12.11 3.89 5.97
CA MET A 194 -12.25 2.43 6.09
C MET A 194 -12.98 2.02 7.37
N GLU A 195 -12.73 2.71 8.48
CA GLU A 195 -13.42 2.45 9.74
C GLU A 195 -14.91 2.81 9.64
N ALA A 196 -15.24 3.94 8.99
CA ALA A 196 -16.62 4.32 8.70
C ALA A 196 -17.34 3.33 7.78
N GLN A 197 -16.66 2.73 6.80
CA GLN A 197 -17.21 1.65 5.98
C GLN A 197 -17.50 0.39 6.81
N ARG A 198 -16.55 -0.02 7.66
CA ARG A 198 -16.74 -1.18 8.56
C ARG A 198 -17.89 -0.98 9.55
N GLU A 199 -18.10 0.24 10.05
CA GLU A 199 -19.24 0.56 10.92
C GLU A 199 -20.57 0.52 10.16
N LYS A 200 -20.61 0.97 8.90
CA LYS A 200 -21.80 0.84 8.04
C LYS A 200 -22.14 -0.62 7.74
N GLU A 201 -21.14 -1.46 7.50
CA GLU A 201 -21.34 -2.90 7.28
C GLU A 201 -21.80 -3.61 8.56
N ARG A 202 -21.30 -3.20 9.73
CA ARG A 202 -21.74 -3.75 11.02
C ARG A 202 -23.14 -3.34 11.44
N SER A 203 -23.63 -2.19 10.96
CA SER A 203 -24.97 -1.68 11.28
C SER A 203 -26.05 -2.11 10.29
N THR A 204 -25.67 -2.78 9.19
CA THR A 204 -26.58 -3.36 8.20
C THR A 204 -26.77 -4.87 8.35
N VAL A 205 -26.09 -5.50 9.32
CA VAL A 205 -26.31 -6.87 9.81
C VAL A 205 -27.17 -6.83 11.06
#